data_AF-A0A956P0J5-F1
#
_entry.id   AF-A0A956P0J5-F1
#
_cell.length_a   1.000
_cell.length_b   1.000
_cell.length_c   1.000
_cell.angle_alpha   90.00
_cell.angle_beta   90.00
_cell.angle_gamma   90.00
#
_symmetry.space_group_name_H-M   'P 1'
#
loop_
_entity.id
_entity.type
_entity.pdbx_description
1 polymer ?
#
loop_
_entity_poly.entity_id
_entity_poly.type
_entity_poly.pdbx_seq_one_letter_code
_entity_poly.pdbx_strand_id
1 'polypeptide(L)'
;YSPEIAQAMLRRQQASAIIAAREKIVEGAVSMVDMALKHIERDKIVVLDEERKAAMVSNLLVTLCTDQPMHPVINTGSLYQ
;
A
#
# COMPACT_ATOMS: atom_id res chain seq x y z
N TYR A 1 29.57 -24.90 17.51
CA TYR A 1 28.38 -24.18 17.00
C TYR A 1 27.39 -25.22 16.51
N SER A 2 26.24 -25.37 17.17
CA SER A 2 25.26 -26.40 16.79
C SER A 2 24.51 -25.97 15.51
N PRO A 3 24.30 -26.87 14.55
CA PRO A 3 23.61 -26.57 13.28
C PRO A 3 22.18 -26.04 13.48
N GLU A 4 21.52 -26.43 14.57
CA GLU A 4 20.17 -25.96 14.94
C GLU A 4 20.15 -24.46 15.28
N ILE A 5 21.18 -23.98 15.99
CA ILE A 5 21.31 -22.56 16.35
C ILE A 5 21.59 -21.73 15.09
N ALA A 6 22.43 -22.23 14.19
CA ALA A 6 22.70 -21.57 12.91
C ALA A 6 21.44 -21.46 12.04
N GLN A 7 20.63 -22.51 11.96
CA GLN A 7 19.37 -22.49 11.21
C GLN A 7 18.34 -21.54 11.83
N ALA A 8 18.24 -21.49 13.17
CA ALA A 8 17.35 -20.57 13.87
C ALA A 8 17.78 -19.10 13.66
N MET A 9 19.09 -18.81 13.72
CA MET A 9 19.63 -17.48 13.43
C MET A 9 19.34 -17.06 11.98
N LEU A 10 19.55 -17.94 11.00
CA LEU A 10 19.27 -17.66 9.60
C LEU A 10 17.79 -17.33 9.36
N ARG A 11 16.87 -18.10 9.94
CA ARG A 11 15.42 -17.82 9.85
C ARG A 11 15.07 -16.45 10.43
N ARG A 12 15.66 -16.09 11.56
CA ARG A 12 15.45 -14.77 12.18
C ARG A 12 15.98 -13.64 11.30
N GLN A 13 17.17 -13.79 10.73
CA GLN A 13 17.75 -12.81 9.82
C GLN A 13 16.89 -12.62 8.56
N GLN A 14 16.38 -13.71 7.98
CA GLN A 14 15.46 -13.65 6.85
C GLN A 14 14.16 -12.94 7.21
N ALA A 15 13.55 -13.25 8.35
CA ALA A 15 12.35 -12.57 8.82
C ALA A 15 12.58 -11.05 8.98
N SER A 16 13.71 -10.64 9.58
CA SER A 16 14.08 -9.23 9.69
C SER A 16 14.29 -8.56 8.33
N ALA A 17 14.93 -9.24 7.38
CA ALA A 17 15.13 -8.72 6.03
C ALA A 17 13.80 -8.53 5.29
N ILE A 18 12.86 -9.45 5.44
CA ILE A 18 11.52 -9.35 4.84
C ILE A 18 10.77 -8.15 5.42
N ILE A 19 10.81 -7.95 6.73
CA ILE A 19 10.15 -6.80 7.37
C ILE A 19 10.77 -5.49 6.86
N ALA A 20 12.09 -5.38 6.85
CA ALA A 20 12.78 -4.18 6.35
C ALA A 20 12.47 -3.89 4.88
N ALA A 21 12.32 -4.93 4.05
CA ALA A 21 11.88 -4.76 2.67
C ALA A 21 10.43 -4.23 2.59
N ARG A 22 9.52 -4.76 3.41
CA ARG A 22 8.12 -4.32 3.46
C ARG A 22 7.98 -2.88 3.96
N GLU A 23 8.77 -2.48 4.95
CA GLU A 23 8.80 -1.09 5.43
C GLU A 23 9.12 -0.11 4.29
N LYS A 24 10.16 -0.40 3.49
CA LYS A 24 10.52 0.43 2.32
C LYS A 24 9.43 0.51 1.27
N ILE A 25 8.70 -0.59 1.02
CA ILE A 25 7.57 -0.60 0.08
C ILE A 25 6.47 0.33 0.58
N VAL A 26 6.13 0.23 1.88
CA VAL A 26 5.08 1.06 2.49
C VAL A 26 5.47 2.54 2.46
N GLU A 27 6.72 2.89 2.75
CA GLU A 27 7.22 4.27 2.65
C GLU A 27 7.05 4.85 1.24
N GLY A 28 7.46 4.08 0.22
CA GLY A 28 7.27 4.46 -1.18
C GLY A 28 5.80 4.63 -1.56
N ALA A 29 4.95 3.69 -1.13
CA ALA A 29 3.50 3.74 -1.38
C ALA A 29 2.85 4.98 -0.75
N VAL A 30 3.17 5.30 0.51
CA VAL A 30 2.64 6.50 1.19
C VAL A 30 3.06 7.78 0.44
N SER A 31 4.32 7.86 0.00
CA SER A 31 4.81 8.99 -0.79
C SER A 31 4.06 9.13 -2.12
N MET A 32 3.84 8.01 -2.83
CA MET A 32 3.09 8.01 -4.09
C MET A 32 1.64 8.45 -3.91
N VAL A 33 0.96 8.01 -2.85
CA VAL A 33 -0.42 8.40 -2.53
C VAL A 33 -0.53 9.88 -2.19
N ASP A 34 0.39 10.40 -1.36
CA ASP A 34 0.43 11.83 -1.01
C ASP A 34 0.65 12.71 -2.26
N MET A 35 1.58 12.34 -3.14
CA MET A 35 1.79 13.04 -4.41
C MET A 35 0.54 13.02 -5.29
N ALA A 36 -0.12 11.87 -5.43
CA ALA A 36 -1.33 11.74 -6.24
C ALA A 36 -2.47 12.62 -5.71
N LEU A 37 -2.70 12.62 -4.39
CA LEU A 37 -3.71 13.47 -3.76
C LEU A 37 -3.43 14.96 -3.96
N LYS A 38 -2.19 15.39 -3.76
CA LYS A 38 -1.78 16.79 -3.96
C LYS A 38 -1.96 17.24 -5.40
N HIS A 39 -1.66 16.37 -6.37
CA HIS A 39 -1.91 16.67 -7.78
C HIS A 39 -3.40 16.80 -8.10
N ILE A 40 -4.22 15.88 -7.61
CA ILE A 40 -5.68 15.93 -7.79
C ILE A 40 -6.27 17.22 -7.20
N GLU A 41 -5.83 17.61 -6.00
CA GLU A 41 -6.26 18.83 -5.32
C GLU A 41 -5.80 20.10 -6.04
N ARG A 42 -4.53 20.15 -6.46
CA ARG A 42 -3.96 21.27 -7.23
C ARG A 42 -4.70 21.47 -8.54
N ASP A 43 -4.93 20.40 -9.27
CA ASP A 43 -5.51 20.42 -10.61
C ASP A 43 -7.05 20.48 -10.57
N LYS A 44 -7.65 20.49 -9.36
CA LYS A 44 -9.10 20.51 -9.10
C LYS A 44 -9.86 19.45 -9.90
N ILE A 45 -9.26 18.28 -10.08
CA ILE A 45 -9.82 17.19 -10.89
C ILE A 45 -11.08 16.64 -10.23
N VAL A 46 -11.09 16.54 -8.90
CA VAL A 46 -12.25 16.11 -8.11
C VAL A 46 -12.25 16.79 -6.74
N VAL A 47 -13.45 17.07 -6.22
CA VAL A 47 -13.64 17.51 -4.83
C VAL A 47 -13.92 16.27 -3.98
N LEU A 48 -13.02 15.97 -3.05
CA LEU A 48 -13.15 14.86 -2.11
C LEU A 48 -13.49 15.41 -0.74
N ASP A 49 -14.54 14.88 -0.13
CA ASP A 49 -14.73 15.00 1.31
C ASP A 49 -13.72 14.11 2.07
N GLU A 50 -13.61 14.32 3.38
CA GLU A 50 -12.63 13.60 4.22
C GLU A 50 -12.87 12.08 4.24
N GLU A 51 -14.12 11.62 4.15
CA GLU A 51 -14.46 10.20 4.15
C GLU A 51 -14.00 9.52 2.85
N ARG A 52 -14.28 10.15 1.69
CA ARG A 52 -13.81 9.68 0.38
C ARG A 52 -12.30 9.75 0.26
N LYS A 53 -11.66 10.76 0.84
CA LYS A 53 -10.20 10.89 0.86
C LYS A 53 -9.58 9.72 1.64
N ALA A 54 -10.10 9.41 2.82
CA ALA A 54 -9.65 8.26 3.62
C ALA A 54 -9.84 6.93 2.88
N ALA A 55 -11.01 6.72 2.24
CA ALA A 55 -11.26 5.53 1.43
C ALA A 55 -10.29 5.40 0.25
N MET A 56 -10.01 6.50 -0.45
CA MET A 56 -9.09 6.50 -1.58
C MET A 56 -7.65 6.21 -1.15
N VAL A 57 -7.19 6.81 -0.03
CA VAL A 57 -5.88 6.50 0.56
C VAL A 57 -5.77 5.01 0.87
N SER A 58 -6.78 4.44 1.55
CA SER A 58 -6.80 3.02 1.89
C SER A 58 -6.70 2.13 0.66
N ASN A 59 -7.55 2.40 -0.36
CA ASN A 59 -7.55 1.63 -1.59
C ASN A 59 -6.20 1.71 -2.32
N LEU A 60 -5.63 2.90 -2.44
CA LEU A 60 -4.33 3.09 -3.11
C LEU A 60 -3.18 2.44 -2.33
N LEU A 61 -3.16 2.54 -1.00
CA LEU A 61 -2.12 1.88 -0.19
C LEU A 61 -2.20 0.36 -0.32
N VAL A 62 -3.40 -0.22 -0.25
CA VAL A 62 -3.58 -1.67 -0.48
C VAL A 62 -3.12 -2.06 -1.89
N THR A 63 -3.41 -1.23 -2.89
CA THR A 63 -2.99 -1.44 -4.29
C THR A 63 -1.47 -1.43 -4.46
N LEU A 64 -0.79 -0.48 -3.83
CA LEU A 64 0.64 -0.27 -4.02
C LEU A 64 1.48 -1.23 -3.17
N CYS A 65 0.95 -1.69 -2.04
CA CYS A 65 1.63 -2.60 -1.14
C CYS A 65 1.33 -4.09 -1.40
N THR A 66 0.41 -4.41 -2.32
CA THR A 66 0.09 -5.81 -2.66
C THR A 66 1.05 -6.35 -3.73
N ASP A 67 1.59 -7.55 -3.50
CA ASP A 67 2.40 -8.29 -4.47
C ASP A 67 1.53 -9.03 -5.52
N GLN A 68 0.20 -9.06 -5.32
CA GLN A 68 -0.74 -9.67 -6.25
C GLN A 68 -1.32 -8.63 -7.22
N PRO A 69 -1.44 -8.95 -8.53
CA PRO A 69 -2.10 -8.06 -9.48
C PRO A 69 -3.51 -7.75 -9.00
N MET A 70 -3.80 -6.46 -8.78
CA MET A 70 -5.11 -6.04 -8.28
C MET A 70 -6.16 -6.19 -9.38
N HIS A 71 -7.27 -6.83 -9.05
CA HIS A 71 -8.48 -6.79 -9.88
C HIS A 71 -9.23 -5.51 -9.55
N PRO A 72 -9.41 -4.57 -10.50
CA PRO A 72 -10.13 -3.34 -10.23
C PRO A 72 -11.57 -3.68 -9.82
N VAL A 73 -11.94 -3.33 -8.58
CA VAL A 73 -13.33 -3.39 -8.15
C VAL A 73 -14.05 -2.20 -8.79
N ILE A 74 -14.48 -2.37 -10.04
CA ILE A 74 -15.37 -1.41 -10.67
C ILE A 74 -16.72 -1.54 -9.96
N ASN A 75 -17.01 -0.60 -9.07
CA ASN A 75 -18.32 -0.51 -8.45
C ASN A 75 -19.30 0.12 -9.48
N THR A 76 -19.88 -0.71 -10.34
CA THR A 76 -20.91 -0.31 -11.31
C THR A 76 -22.29 -0.12 -10.68
N GLY A 77 -22.39 -0.12 -9.34
CA GLY A 77 -23.65 -0.24 -8.60
C GLY A 77 -24.45 1.04 -8.37
N SER A 78 -24.00 2.23 -8.78
CA SER A 78 -24.74 3.48 -8.49
C SER A 78 -24.77 4.50 -9.62
N LEU A 79 -24.54 4.08 -10.86
CA LEU A 79 -24.68 5.00 -12.00
C LEU A 79 -26.13 5.30 -12.41
N TYR A 80 -27.11 4.52 -11.96
CA TYR A 80 -28.54 4.83 -12.16
C TYR A 80 -29.41 4.19 -11.06
N GLN A 81 -29.70 4.93 -10.00
CA GLN A 81 -30.98 4.82 -9.28
C GLN A 81 -31.31 6.13 -8.56
#